data_AF-A0A969DR32-F1
#
_entry.id   AF-A0A969DR32-F1
#
_cell.length_a   1.000
_cell.length_b   1.000
_cell.length_c   1.000
_cell.angle_alpha   90.00
_cell.angle_beta   90.00
_cell.angle_gamma   90.00
#
_symmetry.space_group_name_H-M   'P 1'
#
loop_
_entity.id
_entity.type
_entity.pdbx_description
1 polymer ?
#
loop_
_entity_poly.entity_id
_entity_poly.type
_entity_poly.pdbx_seq_one_letter_code
_entity_poly.pdbx_strand_id
1 'polypeptide(L)'
;MIDEFDKAEKYYLKAISLDPDWINPYYSLGQLYRYRGEWDKARETLAKGLEIAPMDQEMIDVLGWTNLLSGDLEKAAHYWSMYSELEKQFTDKTQYIPFRHRLGYVKYLQGDTAMATKLIKEQLKLDLERHADLRGYGAWTEGGFYYDLAASKSFLGSGDEALLWLDSAYQMGFINLWYLDRDPMLANIRNTGTFRQIENNLKKRQQAMTEAFKTTIEANASK
;
A
#
# COMPACT_ATOMS: atom_id res chain seq x y z
N MET A 1 11.61 -18.59 2.87
CA MET A 1 11.36 -17.27 2.26
C MET A 1 12.03 -17.11 0.90
N ILE A 2 13.37 -17.11 0.75
CA ILE A 2 14.02 -16.98 -0.58
C ILE A 2 13.57 -18.09 -1.56
N ASP A 3 13.61 -19.36 -1.14
CA ASP A 3 13.18 -20.50 -1.97
C ASP A 3 11.66 -20.49 -2.32
N GLU A 4 10.83 -19.90 -1.46
CA GLU A 4 9.39 -19.76 -1.72
C GLU A 4 9.11 -18.66 -2.75
N PHE A 5 9.91 -17.59 -2.73
CA PHE A 5 9.81 -16.52 -3.72
C PHE A 5 10.25 -17.00 -5.11
N ASP A 6 11.30 -17.81 -5.23
CA ASP A 6 11.76 -18.31 -6.52
C ASP A 6 10.73 -19.26 -7.15
N LYS A 7 10.06 -20.07 -6.32
CA LYS A 7 8.93 -20.89 -6.74
C LYS A 7 7.75 -20.03 -7.19
N ALA A 8 7.41 -18.98 -6.43
CA ALA A 8 6.32 -18.07 -6.77
C ALA A 8 6.54 -17.38 -8.12
N GLU A 9 7.74 -16.85 -8.35
CA GLU A 9 8.14 -16.24 -9.64
C GLU A 9 7.91 -17.20 -10.81
N LYS A 10 8.38 -18.45 -10.68
CA LYS A 10 8.18 -19.48 -11.72
C LYS A 10 6.70 -19.74 -12.01
N TYR A 11 5.85 -19.79 -10.98
CA TYR A 11 4.42 -20.01 -11.17
C TYR A 11 3.72 -18.82 -11.83
N TYR A 12 4.06 -17.58 -11.43
CA TYR A 12 3.49 -16.39 -12.07
C TYR A 12 3.92 -16.26 -13.53
N LEU A 13 5.20 -16.49 -13.84
CA LEU A 13 5.68 -16.50 -15.22
C LEU A 13 4.96 -17.58 -16.07
N LYS A 14 4.73 -18.77 -15.50
CA LYS A 14 3.95 -19.81 -16.17
C LYS A 14 2.50 -19.36 -16.40
N ALA A 15 1.87 -18.73 -15.41
CA ALA A 15 0.51 -18.22 -15.55
C ALA A 15 0.40 -17.20 -16.68
N ILE A 16 1.33 -16.23 -16.74
CA ILE A 16 1.43 -15.24 -17.83
C ILE A 16 1.61 -15.92 -19.19
N SER A 17 2.43 -16.98 -19.27
CA SER A 17 2.64 -17.71 -20.53
C SER A 17 1.41 -18.49 -21.00
N LEU A 18 0.54 -18.91 -20.07
CA LEU A 18 -0.67 -19.66 -20.37
C LEU A 18 -1.83 -18.74 -20.74
N ASP A 19 -1.92 -17.59 -20.07
CA ASP A 19 -2.93 -16.56 -20.32
C ASP A 19 -2.28 -15.17 -20.20
N PRO A 20 -1.84 -14.58 -21.33
CA PRO A 20 -1.21 -13.26 -21.33
C PRO A 20 -2.13 -12.12 -20.93
N ASP A 21 -3.46 -12.29 -21.01
CA ASP A 21 -4.45 -11.26 -20.67
C ASP A 21 -4.89 -11.34 -19.20
N TRP A 22 -4.43 -12.36 -18.47
CA TRP A 22 -4.72 -12.49 -17.04
C TRP A 22 -3.86 -11.53 -16.21
N ILE A 23 -4.49 -10.47 -15.70
CA ILE A 23 -3.80 -9.38 -15.00
C ILE A 23 -3.21 -9.76 -13.63
N ASN A 24 -3.82 -10.69 -12.89
CA ASN A 24 -3.42 -10.98 -11.50
C ASN A 24 -1.97 -11.49 -11.36
N PRO A 25 -1.46 -12.37 -12.25
CA PRO A 25 -0.05 -12.74 -12.29
C PRO A 25 0.91 -11.56 -12.45
N TYR A 26 0.58 -10.56 -13.28
CA TYR A 26 1.44 -9.38 -13.46
C TYR A 26 1.53 -8.55 -12.17
N TYR A 27 0.39 -8.30 -11.53
CA TYR A 27 0.35 -7.64 -10.22
C TYR A 27 1.17 -8.40 -9.18
N SER A 28 0.93 -9.71 -9.05
CA SER A 28 1.58 -10.55 -8.03
C SER A 28 3.10 -10.65 -8.24
N LEU A 29 3.53 -10.77 -9.50
CA LEU A 29 4.93 -10.84 -9.87
C LEU A 29 5.62 -9.47 -9.71
N GLY A 30 4.94 -8.37 -10.05
CA GLY A 30 5.42 -7.01 -9.80
C GLY A 30 5.62 -6.73 -8.31
N GLN A 31 4.65 -7.13 -7.48
CA GLN A 31 4.76 -7.08 -6.02
C GLN A 31 5.95 -7.89 -5.51
N LEU A 32 6.14 -9.10 -6.02
CA LEU A 32 7.27 -9.98 -5.65
C LEU A 32 8.62 -9.32 -5.94
N TYR A 33 8.80 -8.78 -7.15
CA TYR A 33 10.03 -8.06 -7.52
C TYR A 33 10.25 -6.82 -6.65
N ARG A 34 9.19 -6.05 -6.36
CA ARG A 34 9.25 -4.90 -5.45
C ARG A 34 9.66 -5.32 -4.04
N TYR A 35 9.16 -6.44 -3.53
CA TYR A 35 9.57 -6.96 -2.22
C TYR A 35 11.05 -7.32 -2.16
N ARG A 36 11.62 -7.80 -3.28
CA ARG A 36 13.06 -8.11 -3.42
C ARG A 36 13.94 -6.90 -3.75
N GLY A 37 13.35 -5.73 -4.02
CA GLY A 37 14.09 -4.54 -4.45
C GLY A 37 14.52 -4.59 -5.93
N GLU A 38 13.95 -5.49 -6.72
CA GLU A 38 14.18 -5.63 -8.16
C GLU A 38 13.32 -4.61 -8.93
N TRP A 39 13.60 -3.32 -8.73
CA TRP A 39 12.73 -2.21 -9.15
C TRP A 39 12.46 -2.18 -10.66
N ASP A 40 13.45 -2.47 -11.50
CA ASP A 40 13.29 -2.47 -12.96
C ASP A 40 12.35 -3.57 -13.43
N LYS A 41 12.51 -4.79 -12.90
CA LYS A 41 11.61 -5.91 -13.21
C LYS A 41 10.20 -5.64 -12.70
N ALA A 42 10.06 -5.06 -11.51
CA ALA A 42 8.76 -4.67 -10.98
C ALA A 42 8.06 -3.68 -11.94
N ARG A 43 8.77 -2.62 -12.37
CA ARG A 43 8.26 -1.65 -13.34
C ARG A 43 7.84 -2.29 -14.66
N GLU A 44 8.71 -3.09 -15.27
CA GLU A 44 8.43 -3.73 -16.56
C GLU A 44 7.21 -4.67 -16.47
N THR A 45 7.15 -5.48 -15.42
CA THR A 45 6.06 -6.44 -15.22
C THR A 45 4.73 -5.74 -15.01
N LEU A 46 4.69 -4.71 -14.17
CA LEU A 46 3.47 -3.96 -13.89
C LEU A 46 3.04 -3.09 -15.08
N ALA A 47 3.98 -2.54 -15.85
CA ALA A 47 3.68 -1.80 -17.07
C ALA A 47 2.96 -2.68 -18.10
N LYS A 48 3.41 -3.93 -18.30
CA LYS A 48 2.72 -4.91 -19.14
C LYS A 48 1.31 -5.22 -18.63
N GLY A 49 1.13 -5.35 -17.33
CA GLY A 49 -0.21 -5.51 -16.74
C GLY A 49 -1.13 -4.30 -16.99
N LEU A 50 -0.58 -3.08 -16.92
CA LEU A 50 -1.31 -1.85 -17.24
C LEU A 50 -1.60 -1.67 -18.74
N GLU A 51 -0.85 -2.29 -19.65
CA GLU A 51 -1.23 -2.31 -21.07
C GLU A 51 -2.57 -3.03 -21.29
N ILE A 52 -2.87 -4.03 -20.45
CA ILE A 52 -4.12 -4.81 -20.47
C ILE A 52 -5.22 -4.08 -19.69
N ALA A 53 -4.89 -3.56 -18.50
CA ALA A 53 -5.82 -2.84 -17.62
C ALA A 53 -5.24 -1.46 -17.20
N PRO A 54 -5.39 -0.41 -18.03
CA PRO A 54 -4.69 0.87 -17.85
C PRO A 54 -4.98 1.64 -16.57
N MET A 55 -6.09 1.36 -15.90
CA MET A 55 -6.52 2.04 -14.67
C MET A 55 -6.66 1.07 -13.50
N ASP A 56 -5.94 -0.07 -13.55
CA ASP A 56 -5.91 -1.01 -12.43
C ASP A 56 -5.32 -0.35 -11.18
N GLN A 57 -6.12 -0.29 -10.13
CA GLN A 57 -5.78 0.48 -8.95
C GLN A 57 -4.62 -0.13 -8.18
N GLU A 58 -4.53 -1.46 -8.11
CA GLU A 58 -3.48 -2.12 -7.34
C GLU A 58 -2.12 -1.96 -8.04
N MET A 59 -2.07 -2.16 -9.36
CA MET A 59 -0.84 -1.99 -10.14
C MET A 59 -0.34 -0.54 -10.14
N ILE A 60 -1.24 0.44 -10.24
CA ILE A 60 -0.90 1.86 -10.10
C ILE A 60 -0.24 2.13 -8.74
N ASP A 61 -0.79 1.58 -7.65
CA ASP A 61 -0.23 1.82 -6.32
C ASP A 61 1.17 1.22 -6.18
N VAL A 62 1.33 -0.01 -6.66
CA VAL A 62 2.60 -0.72 -6.59
C VAL A 62 3.66 0.00 -7.42
N LEU A 63 3.30 0.55 -8.58
CA LEU A 63 4.19 1.38 -9.38
C LEU A 63 4.54 2.70 -8.68
N GLY A 64 3.57 3.35 -8.01
CA GLY A 64 3.82 4.53 -7.17
C GLY A 64 4.86 4.25 -6.10
N TRP A 65 4.67 3.19 -5.32
CA TRP A 65 5.62 2.74 -4.29
C TRP A 65 6.98 2.32 -4.85
N THR A 66 6.99 1.56 -5.95
CA THR A 66 8.23 1.10 -6.60
C THR A 66 9.08 2.30 -7.02
N ASN A 67 8.46 3.31 -7.65
CA ASN A 67 9.17 4.49 -8.11
C ASN A 67 9.61 5.37 -6.95
N LEU A 68 8.76 5.58 -5.93
CA LEU A 68 9.13 6.32 -4.71
C LEU A 68 10.38 5.71 -4.05
N LEU A 69 10.37 4.39 -3.81
CA LEU A 69 11.48 3.73 -3.12
C LEU A 69 12.75 3.60 -3.96
N SER A 70 12.61 3.55 -5.29
CA SER A 70 13.76 3.59 -6.20
C SER A 70 14.30 5.00 -6.46
N GLY A 71 13.62 6.05 -5.96
CA GLY A 71 14.01 7.45 -6.08
C GLY A 71 13.50 8.17 -7.33
N ASP A 72 12.70 7.52 -8.18
CA ASP A 72 12.06 8.15 -9.36
C ASP A 72 10.80 8.90 -8.93
N LEU A 73 10.99 10.09 -8.36
CA LEU A 73 9.91 10.92 -7.81
C LEU A 73 8.93 11.40 -8.90
N GLU A 74 9.40 11.60 -10.12
CA GLU A 74 8.55 12.03 -11.23
C GLU A 74 7.55 10.93 -11.60
N LYS A 75 8.00 9.69 -11.77
CA LYS A 75 7.10 8.57 -12.03
C LYS A 75 6.21 8.25 -10.84
N ALA A 76 6.72 8.35 -9.61
CA ALA A 76 5.89 8.16 -8.42
C ALA A 76 4.72 9.17 -8.38
N ALA A 77 5.00 10.44 -8.65
CA ALA A 77 3.97 11.48 -8.76
C ALA A 77 3.01 11.20 -9.91
N HIS A 78 3.52 10.78 -11.07
CA HIS A 78 2.69 10.45 -12.24
C HIS A 78 1.68 9.34 -11.92
N TYR A 79 2.12 8.19 -11.42
CA TYR A 79 1.23 7.06 -11.15
C TYR A 79 0.16 7.42 -10.10
N TRP A 80 0.53 8.04 -8.98
CA TRP A 80 -0.47 8.44 -7.99
C TRP A 80 -1.40 9.56 -8.49
N SER A 81 -0.96 10.41 -9.43
CA SER A 81 -1.85 11.39 -10.04
C SER A 81 -2.95 10.77 -10.90
N MET A 82 -2.76 9.55 -11.44
CA MET A 82 -3.78 8.83 -12.21
C MET A 82 -5.05 8.58 -11.39
N TYR A 83 -4.94 8.44 -10.07
CA TYR A 83 -6.11 8.30 -9.20
C TYR A 83 -7.01 9.54 -9.19
N SER A 84 -6.45 10.73 -9.44
CA SER A 84 -7.28 11.94 -9.59
C SER A 84 -8.19 11.82 -10.82
N GLU A 85 -7.71 11.21 -11.90
CA GLU A 85 -8.51 10.96 -13.10
C GLU A 85 -9.54 9.84 -12.88
N LEU A 86 -9.22 8.86 -12.06
CA LEU A 86 -10.16 7.80 -11.67
C LEU A 86 -11.30 8.34 -10.81
N GLU A 87 -11.00 9.17 -9.80
CA GLU A 87 -12.01 9.80 -8.95
C GLU A 87 -13.01 10.66 -9.74
N LYS A 88 -12.58 11.32 -10.83
CA LYS A 88 -13.50 12.10 -11.68
C LYS A 88 -14.60 11.23 -12.29
N GLN A 89 -14.31 9.96 -12.53
CA GLN A 89 -15.22 8.98 -13.11
C GLN A 89 -16.21 8.41 -12.09
N PHE A 90 -16.02 8.66 -10.79
CA PHE A 90 -16.95 8.19 -9.76
C PHE A 90 -18.30 8.88 -9.89
N THR A 91 -19.36 8.09 -10.02
CA THR A 91 -20.74 8.57 -9.99
C THR A 91 -21.11 9.08 -8.60
N ASP A 92 -20.75 8.32 -7.56
CA ASP A 92 -20.93 8.71 -6.16
C ASP A 92 -19.79 9.67 -5.74
N LYS A 93 -20.14 10.95 -5.57
CA LYS A 93 -19.18 11.99 -5.17
C LYS A 93 -18.76 11.95 -3.71
N THR A 94 -19.30 11.01 -2.93
CA THR A 94 -18.82 10.75 -1.57
C THR A 94 -17.59 9.84 -1.57
N GLN A 95 -17.42 9.01 -2.61
CA GLN A 95 -16.26 8.12 -2.79
C GLN A 95 -14.99 8.89 -3.14
N TYR A 96 -13.86 8.38 -2.68
CA TYR A 96 -12.53 8.89 -2.99
C TYR A 96 -11.50 7.75 -2.90
N ILE A 97 -10.30 7.98 -3.44
CA ILE A 97 -9.16 7.07 -3.34
C ILE A 97 -8.10 7.74 -2.44
N PRO A 98 -7.62 7.07 -1.38
CA PRO A 98 -6.64 7.65 -0.47
C PRO A 98 -5.22 7.62 -1.05
N PHE A 99 -4.95 8.48 -2.04
CA PHE A 99 -3.62 8.63 -2.65
C PHE A 99 -2.94 9.95 -2.30
N ARG A 100 -3.70 10.95 -1.82
CA ARG A 100 -3.22 12.33 -1.69
C ARG A 100 -2.09 12.44 -0.67
N HIS A 101 -2.08 11.62 0.38
CA HIS A 101 -0.96 11.60 1.33
C HIS A 101 0.35 11.14 0.67
N ARG A 102 0.29 10.12 -0.21
CA ARG A 102 1.44 9.58 -0.94
C ARG A 102 1.96 10.59 -1.97
N LEU A 103 1.06 11.16 -2.77
CA LEU A 103 1.40 12.23 -3.70
C LEU A 103 1.95 13.45 -2.96
N GLY A 104 1.34 13.83 -1.84
CA GLY A 104 1.80 14.92 -0.99
C GLY A 104 3.21 14.67 -0.45
N TYR A 105 3.52 13.45 -0.04
CA TYR A 105 4.87 13.07 0.37
C TYR A 105 5.88 13.17 -0.78
N VAL A 106 5.52 12.73 -1.99
CA VAL A 106 6.38 12.92 -3.17
C VAL A 106 6.62 14.40 -3.45
N LYS A 107 5.57 15.24 -3.36
CA LYS A 107 5.70 16.70 -3.53
C LYS A 107 6.61 17.32 -2.50
N TYR A 108 6.57 16.83 -1.26
CA TYR A 108 7.51 17.24 -0.22
C TYR A 108 8.96 16.89 -0.59
N LEU A 109 9.23 15.67 -1.07
CA LEU A 109 10.55 15.27 -1.54
C LEU A 109 11.02 16.06 -2.76
N GLN A 110 10.10 16.54 -3.59
CA GLN A 110 10.37 17.46 -4.71
C GLN A 110 10.58 18.92 -4.27
N GLY A 111 10.47 19.23 -2.97
CA GLY A 111 10.63 20.58 -2.41
C GLY A 111 9.34 21.43 -2.41
N ASP A 112 8.25 20.95 -3.00
CA ASP A 112 6.94 21.65 -3.00
C ASP A 112 6.18 21.37 -1.70
N THR A 113 6.66 21.99 -0.63
CA THR A 113 6.11 21.83 0.73
C THR A 113 4.68 22.38 0.84
N ALA A 114 4.35 23.41 0.05
CA ALA A 114 3.01 24.01 0.03
C ALA A 114 1.98 23.02 -0.53
N MET A 115 2.27 22.41 -1.68
CA MET A 115 1.40 21.39 -2.26
C MET A 115 1.36 20.12 -1.41
N ALA A 116 2.49 19.70 -0.84
CA ALA A 116 2.55 18.57 0.07
C ALA A 116 1.58 18.72 1.26
N THR A 117 1.66 19.86 1.95
CA THR A 117 0.82 20.15 3.11
C THR A 117 -0.65 20.24 2.73
N LYS A 118 -0.96 20.84 1.57
CA LYS A 118 -2.33 20.90 1.06
C LYS A 118 -2.90 19.50 0.83
N LEU A 119 -2.21 18.66 0.06
CA LEU A 119 -2.68 17.31 -0.29
C LEU A 119 -2.85 16.42 0.96
N ILE A 120 -1.90 16.45 1.90
CA ILE A 120 -1.98 15.64 3.11
C ILE A 120 -3.12 16.11 4.03
N LYS A 121 -3.36 17.43 4.14
CA LYS A 121 -4.51 17.95 4.88
C LYS A 121 -5.85 17.61 4.22
N GLU A 122 -5.90 17.64 2.89
CA GLU A 122 -7.08 17.19 2.14
C GLU A 122 -7.35 15.69 2.38
N GLN A 123 -6.31 14.85 2.34
CA GLN A 123 -6.43 13.42 2.67
C GLN A 123 -6.98 13.22 4.08
N LEU A 124 -6.35 13.87 5.07
CA LEU A 124 -6.75 13.77 6.47
C LEU A 124 -8.21 14.18 6.68
N LYS A 125 -8.67 15.23 5.99
CA LYS A 125 -10.07 15.65 6.04
C LYS A 125 -11.00 14.56 5.50
N LEU A 126 -10.68 13.96 4.34
CA LEU A 126 -11.48 12.90 3.73
C LEU A 126 -11.55 11.65 4.61
N ASP A 127 -10.43 11.29 5.24
CA ASP A 127 -10.35 10.13 6.13
C ASP A 127 -11.14 10.34 7.44
N LEU A 128 -11.11 11.56 8.00
CA LEU A 128 -11.90 11.92 9.18
C LEU A 128 -13.41 12.01 8.87
N GLU A 129 -13.77 12.55 7.71
CA GLU A 129 -15.16 12.54 7.23
C GLU A 129 -15.67 11.09 7.04
N ARG A 130 -14.82 10.20 6.52
CA ARG A 130 -15.13 8.76 6.45
C ARG A 130 -15.33 8.16 7.83
N HIS A 131 -14.44 8.44 8.79
CA HIS A 131 -14.55 7.92 10.15
C HIS A 131 -15.83 8.39 10.86
N ALA A 132 -16.35 9.56 10.52
CA ALA A 132 -17.62 10.10 11.02
C ALA A 132 -18.85 9.60 10.24
N ASP A 133 -18.71 8.55 9.40
CA ASP A 133 -19.75 7.99 8.54
C ASP A 133 -20.36 9.01 7.54
N LEU A 134 -19.61 10.05 7.16
CA LEU A 134 -20.06 11.09 6.23
C LEU A 134 -19.71 10.79 4.76
N ARG A 135 -18.95 9.72 4.48
CA ARG A 135 -18.48 9.36 3.12
C ARG A 135 -18.53 7.85 2.83
N GLY A 136 -18.82 7.53 1.56
CA GLY A 136 -18.79 6.18 1.00
C GLY A 136 -17.38 5.64 0.71
N TYR A 137 -17.30 4.33 0.48
CA TYR A 137 -16.05 3.57 0.37
C TYR A 137 -15.37 3.69 -1.01
N GLY A 138 -14.04 3.82 -1.02
CA GLY A 138 -13.18 3.59 -2.18
C GLY A 138 -12.02 2.63 -1.86
N ALA A 139 -12.00 1.51 -2.57
CA ALA A 139 -10.92 0.52 -2.76
C ALA A 139 -10.26 -0.20 -1.55
N TRP A 140 -9.95 0.44 -0.42
CA TRP A 140 -9.08 -0.16 0.61
C TRP A 140 -9.79 -0.72 1.84
N THR A 141 -9.40 -1.93 2.26
CA THR A 141 -9.89 -2.66 3.45
C THR A 141 -9.95 -1.77 4.70
N GLU A 142 -10.87 -2.05 5.64
CA GLU A 142 -11.12 -1.22 6.84
C GLU A 142 -9.85 -0.81 7.63
N GLY A 143 -8.86 -1.70 7.79
CA GLY A 143 -7.61 -1.33 8.48
C GLY A 143 -6.71 -0.34 7.74
N GLY A 144 -6.82 -0.25 6.41
CA GLY A 144 -5.94 0.56 5.56
C GLY A 144 -6.11 2.06 5.75
N PHE A 145 -7.34 2.54 5.99
CA PHE A 145 -7.56 3.99 6.14
C PHE A 145 -7.03 4.51 7.49
N TYR A 146 -7.13 3.72 8.56
CA TYR A 146 -6.54 4.08 9.85
C TYR A 146 -5.00 4.16 9.77
N TYR A 147 -4.41 3.31 8.94
CA TYR A 147 -2.99 3.38 8.63
C TYR A 147 -2.63 4.68 7.88
N ASP A 148 -3.41 5.05 6.86
CA ASP A 148 -3.19 6.29 6.10
C ASP A 148 -3.40 7.55 6.98
N LEU A 149 -4.36 7.51 7.92
CA LEU A 149 -4.54 8.52 8.97
C LEU A 149 -3.30 8.66 9.84
N ALA A 150 -2.75 7.52 10.30
CA ALA A 150 -1.53 7.49 11.09
C ALA A 150 -0.36 8.11 10.31
N ALA A 151 -0.13 7.69 9.07
CA ALA A 151 0.91 8.24 8.20
C ALA A 151 0.77 9.75 8.01
N SER A 152 -0.44 10.23 7.72
CA SER A 152 -0.72 11.65 7.54
C SER A 152 -0.47 12.48 8.81
N LYS A 153 -0.93 11.99 9.98
CA LYS A 153 -0.69 12.63 11.27
C LYS A 153 0.78 12.63 11.66
N SER A 154 1.46 11.52 11.39
CA SER A 154 2.89 11.33 11.62
C SER A 154 3.67 12.40 10.83
N PHE A 155 3.42 12.51 9.53
CA PHE A 155 4.07 13.51 8.68
C PHE A 155 3.81 14.96 9.14
N LEU A 156 2.60 15.26 9.60
CA LEU A 156 2.23 16.60 10.09
C LEU A 156 2.81 16.94 11.48
N GLY A 157 3.56 16.02 12.10
CA GLY A 157 4.19 16.23 13.41
C GLY A 157 3.32 15.87 14.61
N SER A 158 2.10 15.35 14.39
CA SER A 158 1.20 14.87 15.45
C SER A 158 1.52 13.42 15.83
N GLY A 159 2.70 13.18 16.41
CA GLY A 159 3.21 11.83 16.69
C GLY A 159 2.32 10.99 17.63
N ASP A 160 1.80 11.58 18.70
CA ASP A 160 0.95 10.86 19.66
C ASP A 160 -0.39 10.43 19.02
N GLU A 161 -1.03 11.34 18.27
CA GLU A 161 -2.24 11.00 17.52
C GLU A 161 -1.96 9.93 16.45
N ALA A 162 -0.82 10.02 15.76
CA ALA A 162 -0.43 9.04 14.75
C ALA A 162 -0.32 7.63 15.36
N LEU A 163 0.22 7.50 16.57
CA LEU A 163 0.32 6.22 17.27
C LEU A 163 -1.05 5.66 17.66
N LEU A 164 -2.00 6.50 18.07
CA LEU A 164 -3.39 6.08 18.35
C LEU A 164 -4.09 5.54 17.10
N TRP A 165 -3.92 6.23 15.97
CA TRP A 165 -4.47 5.77 14.69
C TRP A 165 -3.78 4.50 14.19
N LEU A 166 -2.48 4.35 14.43
CA LEU A 166 -1.75 3.15 14.06
C LEU A 166 -2.18 1.93 14.90
N ASP A 167 -2.45 2.12 16.19
CA ASP A 167 -3.05 1.07 17.02
C ASP A 167 -4.45 0.72 16.51
N SER A 168 -5.28 1.72 16.18
CA SER A 168 -6.59 1.51 15.58
C SER A 168 -6.50 0.69 14.27
N ALA A 169 -5.52 0.98 13.41
CA ALA A 169 -5.26 0.21 12.20
C ALA A 169 -4.97 -1.26 12.52
N TYR A 170 -4.11 -1.52 13.53
CA TYR A 170 -3.83 -2.86 14.01
C TYR A 170 -5.09 -3.57 14.54
N GLN A 171 -5.92 -2.90 15.35
CA GLN A 171 -7.17 -3.48 15.85
C GLN A 171 -8.15 -3.81 14.72
N MET A 172 -8.16 -3.00 13.67
CA MET A 172 -9.04 -3.12 12.50
C MET A 172 -8.46 -4.02 11.40
N GLY A 173 -7.49 -4.87 11.75
CA GLY A 173 -7.01 -5.93 10.87
C GLY A 173 -5.97 -5.49 9.85
N PHE A 174 -5.36 -4.31 9.98
CA PHE A 174 -4.15 -3.99 9.22
C PHE A 174 -3.06 -5.02 9.55
N ILE A 175 -2.43 -5.60 8.54
CA ILE A 175 -1.42 -6.67 8.69
C ILE A 175 -0.16 -6.45 7.84
N ASN A 176 -0.06 -5.32 7.15
CA ASN A 176 1.00 -5.11 6.17
C ASN A 176 2.28 -4.56 6.83
N LEU A 177 3.12 -5.47 7.31
CA LEU A 177 4.44 -5.15 7.88
C LEU A 177 5.37 -4.47 6.89
N TRP A 178 5.25 -4.76 5.59
CA TRP A 178 6.14 -4.14 4.62
C TRP A 178 5.95 -2.63 4.57
N TYR A 179 4.69 -2.17 4.57
CA TYR A 179 4.37 -0.74 4.63
C TYR A 179 4.83 -0.16 5.95
N LEU A 180 4.50 -0.81 7.07
CA LEU A 180 4.93 -0.35 8.39
C LEU A 180 6.45 -0.12 8.46
N ASP A 181 7.24 -1.02 7.90
CA ASP A 181 8.72 -0.97 7.93
C ASP A 181 9.33 0.06 6.99
N ARG A 182 8.67 0.38 5.86
CA ARG A 182 9.28 1.17 4.78
C ARG A 182 8.63 2.50 4.51
N ASP A 183 7.42 2.74 5.01
CA ASP A 183 6.74 4.00 4.80
C ASP A 183 7.51 5.13 5.50
N PRO A 184 8.06 6.07 4.72
CA PRO A 184 8.86 7.15 5.27
C PRO A 184 8.01 8.20 6.00
N MET A 185 6.69 8.25 5.78
CA MET A 185 5.80 9.15 6.53
C MET A 185 5.71 8.78 8.02
N LEU A 186 6.05 7.54 8.37
CA LEU A 186 6.09 7.05 9.76
C LEU A 186 7.44 7.27 10.45
N ALA A 187 8.42 7.89 9.77
CA ALA A 187 9.80 7.97 10.26
C ALA A 187 9.94 8.64 11.64
N ASN A 188 9.12 9.65 11.94
CA ASN A 188 9.16 10.37 13.22
C ASN A 188 8.60 9.57 14.40
N ILE A 189 7.73 8.58 14.17
CA ILE A 189 7.17 7.73 15.24
C ILE A 189 7.85 6.35 15.34
N ARG A 190 8.62 5.94 14.32
CA ARG A 190 9.21 4.60 14.16
C ARG A 190 10.04 4.13 15.36
N ASN A 191 10.74 5.05 16.03
CA ASN A 191 11.64 4.71 17.14
C ASN A 191 10.96 4.74 18.53
N THR A 192 9.66 5.04 18.60
CA THR A 192 8.91 5.10 19.85
C THR A 192 8.66 3.70 20.43
N GLY A 193 8.47 3.62 21.75
CA GLY A 193 8.12 2.36 22.42
C GLY A 193 6.79 1.80 21.91
N THR A 194 5.78 2.66 21.76
CA THR A 194 4.45 2.32 21.26
C THR A 194 4.50 1.75 19.84
N PHE A 195 5.25 2.39 18.93
CA PHE A 195 5.41 1.87 17.56
C PHE A 195 6.00 0.46 17.56
N ARG A 196 7.09 0.24 18.31
CA ARG A 196 7.73 -1.09 18.42
C ARG A 196 6.80 -2.13 19.03
N GLN A 197 5.93 -1.74 19.95
CA GLN A 197 4.93 -2.65 20.50
C GLN A 197 3.91 -3.08 19.44
N ILE A 198 3.38 -2.14 18.65
CA ILE A 198 2.43 -2.42 17.57
C ILE A 198 3.09 -3.32 16.51
N GLU A 199 4.33 -2.99 16.10
CA GLU A 199 5.11 -3.78 15.15
C GLU A 199 5.30 -5.23 15.63
N ASN A 200 5.65 -5.43 16.90
CA ASN A 200 5.80 -6.77 17.47
C ASN A 200 4.48 -7.55 17.52
N ASN A 201 3.37 -6.87 17.81
CA ASN A 201 2.04 -7.50 17.79
C ASN A 201 1.66 -7.95 16.38
N LEU A 202 1.94 -7.11 15.37
CA LEU A 202 1.74 -7.45 13.97
C LEU A 202 2.59 -8.65 13.52
N LYS A 203 3.87 -8.69 13.89
CA LYS A 203 4.76 -9.83 13.62
C LYS A 203 4.20 -11.13 14.19
N LYS A 204 3.75 -11.11 15.45
CA LYS A 204 3.11 -12.27 16.10
C LYS A 204 1.84 -12.71 15.37
N ARG A 205 0.98 -11.76 14.99
CA ARG A 205 -0.25 -12.06 14.24
C ARG A 205 0.07 -12.69 12.88
N GLN A 206 1.05 -12.16 12.15
CA GLN A 206 1.44 -12.71 10.85
C GLN A 206 2.02 -14.13 10.96
N GLN A 207 2.85 -14.38 11.98
CA GLN A 207 3.37 -15.72 12.28
C GLN A 207 2.24 -16.71 12.56
N ALA A 208 1.32 -16.35 13.46
CA ALA A 208 0.18 -17.20 13.80
C ALA A 208 -0.71 -17.52 12.57
N MET A 209 -0.99 -16.52 11.72
CA MET A 209 -1.74 -16.73 10.47
C MET A 209 -1.00 -17.69 9.52
N THR A 210 0.32 -17.54 9.39
CA THR A 210 1.14 -18.39 8.52
C THR A 210 1.15 -19.84 9.02
N GLU A 211 1.28 -20.05 10.32
CA GLU A 211 1.26 -21.38 10.95
C GLU A 211 -0.12 -22.05 10.81
N ALA A 212 -1.20 -21.32 11.05
CA ALA A 212 -2.56 -21.80 10.87
C ALA A 212 -2.84 -22.21 9.42
N PHE A 213 -2.36 -21.40 8.46
CA PHE A 213 -2.49 -21.71 7.04
C PHE A 213 -1.73 -22.98 6.64
N LYS A 214 -0.48 -23.14 7.08
CA LYS A 214 0.32 -24.35 6.83
C LYS A 214 -0.35 -25.59 7.39
N THR A 215 -0.81 -25.51 8.64
CA THR A 215 -1.52 -26.62 9.30
C THR A 215 -2.79 -27.02 8.53
N THR A 216 -3.53 -26.04 8.02
CA THR A 216 -4.74 -26.27 7.21
C THR A 216 -4.43 -26.97 5.89
N ILE A 217 -3.34 -26.58 5.20
CA ILE A 217 -2.91 -27.23 3.97
C ILE A 217 -2.49 -28.68 4.24
N GLU A 218 -1.67 -28.92 5.26
CA GLU A 218 -1.18 -30.26 5.62
C GLU A 218 -2.34 -31.21 5.98
N ALA A 219 -3.32 -30.71 6.72
CA ALA A 219 -4.53 -31.46 7.06
C ALA A 219 -5.39 -31.81 5.85
N ASN A 220 -5.42 -30.95 4.81
CA ASN A 220 -6.15 -31.19 3.58
C ASN A 220 -5.38 -32.04 2.56
N ALA A 221 -4.05 -32.02 2.58
CA ALA A 221 -3.21 -32.86 1.73
C ALA A 221 -3.13 -34.32 2.21
N SER A 222 -3.50 -34.57 3.48
CA SER A 222 -3.52 -35.90 4.10
C SER A 222 -4.88 -36.61 4.01
N LYS A 223 -5.86 -36.02 3.31
CA LYS A 223 -7.19 -36.58 3.01
C LYS A 223 -7.30 -36.94 1.54
#